data_AF-A0A9P7AMN1-F1
#
_entry.id   AF-A0A9P7AMN1-F1
#
_cell.length_a   1.000
_cell.length_b   1.000
_cell.length_c   1.000
_cell.angle_alpha   90.00
_cell.angle_beta   90.00
_cell.angle_gamma   90.00
#
_symmetry.space_group_name_H-M   'P 1'
#
loop_
_entity.id
_entity.type
_entity.pdbx_description
1 polymer ?
#
loop_
_entity_poly.entity_id
_entity_poly.type
_entity_poly.pdbx_seq_one_letter_code
_entity_poly.pdbx_strand_id
1 'polypeptide(L)'
;SNELRAAALRHVKQHGGGYVEIPHGPAPVNEYSNPDLFPMIYPTLFPYGLGGFEQSVRMSKIGMSRHAKHLFSLADRRFQEHYSFLFSVFNVLQRRELLLHTSLRVKRSNFHSAARKFASVSPETV
;
A
#
# COMPACT_ATOMS: atom_id res chain seq x y z
N SER A 1 -8.67 -3.18 20.31
CA SER A 1 -7.61 -4.20 20.20
C SER A 1 -7.70 -5.26 21.30
N ASN A 2 -7.76 -4.89 22.59
CA ASN A 2 -7.76 -5.85 23.70
C ASN A 2 -8.99 -6.78 23.78
N GLU A 3 -10.20 -6.28 23.46
CA GLU A 3 -11.42 -7.10 23.53
C GLU A 3 -11.44 -8.25 22.52
N LEU A 4 -11.01 -8.00 21.28
CA LEU A 4 -10.89 -9.04 20.24
C LEU A 4 -9.84 -10.08 20.62
N ARG A 5 -8.72 -9.66 21.21
CA ARG A 5 -7.68 -10.56 21.72
C ARG A 5 -8.21 -11.44 22.85
N ALA A 6 -8.97 -10.87 23.77
CA ALA A 6 -9.62 -11.62 24.84
C ALA A 6 -10.70 -12.58 24.33
N ALA A 7 -11.48 -12.16 23.32
CA ALA A 7 -12.48 -13.01 22.67
C ALA A 7 -11.84 -14.19 21.94
N ALA A 8 -10.74 -13.96 21.20
CA ALA A 8 -9.97 -15.01 20.55
C ALA A 8 -9.43 -16.02 21.57
N LEU A 9 -8.86 -15.56 22.67
CA LEU A 9 -8.36 -16.44 23.75
C LEU A 9 -9.49 -17.29 24.37
N ARG A 10 -10.68 -16.69 24.61
CA ARG A 10 -11.84 -17.44 25.12
C ARG A 10 -12.32 -18.48 24.10
N HIS A 11 -12.36 -18.14 22.82
CA HIS A 11 -12.76 -19.05 21.75
C HIS A 11 -11.85 -20.29 21.69
N VAL A 12 -10.54 -20.09 21.71
CA VAL A 12 -9.55 -21.19 21.75
C VAL A 12 -9.74 -22.06 22.99
N LYS A 13 -9.90 -21.44 24.17
CA LYS A 13 -9.99 -22.18 25.45
C LYS A 13 -11.30 -22.94 25.63
N GLN A 14 -12.43 -22.37 25.19
CA GLN A 14 -13.76 -22.93 25.43
C GLN A 14 -14.23 -23.87 24.31
N HIS A 15 -13.85 -23.59 23.06
CA HIS A 15 -14.37 -24.29 21.89
C HIS A 15 -13.30 -25.10 21.15
N GLY A 16 -12.03 -25.04 21.58
CA GLY A 16 -10.92 -25.72 20.91
C GLY A 16 -10.64 -25.23 19.49
N GLY A 17 -11.18 -24.07 19.10
CA GLY A 17 -11.02 -23.49 17.77
C GLY A 17 -9.69 -22.74 17.59
N GLY A 18 -9.41 -22.32 16.36
CA GLY A 18 -8.25 -21.48 16.03
C GLY A 18 -8.57 -19.98 16.00
N TYR A 19 -7.53 -19.16 15.80
CA TYR A 19 -7.65 -17.75 15.46
C TYR A 19 -6.55 -17.37 14.47
N VAL A 20 -6.76 -16.26 13.76
CA VAL A 20 -5.74 -15.64 12.90
C VAL A 20 -5.32 -14.32 13.54
N GLU A 21 -4.05 -14.19 13.86
CA GLU A 21 -3.49 -12.91 14.30
C GLU A 21 -3.23 -12.04 13.07
N ILE A 22 -3.80 -10.83 13.07
CA ILE A 22 -3.51 -9.81 12.06
C ILE A 22 -2.64 -8.75 12.75
N PRO A 23 -1.31 -8.87 12.70
CA PRO A 23 -0.42 -7.88 13.29
C PRO A 23 -0.53 -6.56 12.52
N HIS A 24 -0.45 -5.44 13.25
CA HIS A 24 -0.37 -4.10 12.67
C HIS A 24 0.83 -3.37 13.27
N GLY A 25 1.53 -2.61 12.44
CA GLY A 25 2.55 -1.68 12.90
C GLY A 25 1.92 -0.45 13.56
N PRO A 26 2.64 0.25 14.45
CA PRO A 26 2.17 1.50 15.03
C PRO A 26 2.10 2.64 14.00
N ALA A 27 2.79 2.50 12.87
CA ALA A 27 2.85 3.49 11.80
C ALA A 27 2.33 2.91 10.47
N PRO A 28 1.66 3.72 9.63
CA PRO A 28 1.31 3.34 8.27
C PRO A 28 2.55 2.97 7.46
N VAL A 29 2.42 1.94 6.61
CA VAL A 29 3.49 1.52 5.71
C VAL A 29 3.59 2.48 4.52
N ASN A 30 4.80 2.84 4.13
CA ASN A 30 5.04 3.67 2.95
C ASN A 30 4.61 2.94 1.67
N GLU A 31 3.81 3.61 0.83
CA GLU A 31 3.33 3.09 -0.46
C GLU A 31 4.35 3.22 -1.62
N TYR A 32 5.38 4.05 -1.45
CA TYR A 32 6.38 4.35 -2.48
C TYR A 32 7.64 3.51 -2.29
N SER A 33 8.17 2.96 -3.38
CA SER A 33 9.44 2.22 -3.39
C SER A 33 9.49 1.09 -2.36
N ASN A 34 8.34 0.49 -2.09
CA ASN A 34 8.20 -0.63 -1.17
C ASN A 34 7.84 -1.91 -1.94
N PRO A 35 8.84 -2.73 -2.30
CA PRO A 35 8.60 -3.93 -3.10
C PRO A 35 7.81 -5.01 -2.35
N ASP A 36 7.83 -4.99 -1.02
CA ASP A 36 7.20 -6.01 -0.19
C ASP A 36 5.73 -5.70 0.12
N LEU A 37 5.28 -4.47 -0.16
CA LEU A 37 3.93 -3.99 0.15
C LEU A 37 2.83 -4.90 -0.40
N PHE A 38 2.80 -5.12 -1.72
CA PHE A 38 1.73 -5.91 -2.34
C PHE A 38 1.85 -7.41 -2.04
N PRO A 39 3.05 -8.01 -2.01
CA PRO A 39 3.20 -9.37 -1.54
C PRO A 39 2.72 -9.59 -0.09
N MET A 40 2.93 -8.62 0.80
CA MET A 40 2.42 -8.66 2.17
C MET A 40 0.90 -8.51 2.25
N ILE A 41 0.29 -7.64 1.44
CA ILE A 41 -1.17 -7.41 1.46
C ILE A 41 -1.92 -8.59 0.84
N TYR A 42 -1.36 -9.24 -0.17
CA TYR A 42 -2.02 -10.28 -0.96
C TYR A 42 -1.22 -11.59 -1.03
N PRO A 43 -1.02 -12.31 0.09
CA PRO A 43 -0.26 -13.56 0.10
C PRO A 43 -0.87 -14.65 -0.80
N THR A 44 -2.17 -14.60 -1.08
CA THR A 44 -2.86 -15.51 -2.02
C THR A 44 -2.48 -15.26 -3.48
N LEU A 45 -2.11 -14.03 -3.83
CA LEU A 45 -1.63 -13.65 -5.16
C LEU A 45 -0.11 -13.77 -5.27
N PHE A 46 0.60 -13.57 -4.17
CA PHE A 46 2.06 -13.63 -4.07
C PHE A 46 2.48 -14.69 -3.03
N PRO A 47 2.32 -15.99 -3.32
CA PRO A 47 2.48 -17.07 -2.34
C PRO A 47 3.89 -17.17 -1.73
N TYR A 48 4.91 -16.67 -2.44
CA TYR A 48 6.29 -16.66 -1.97
C TYR A 48 6.73 -15.31 -1.39
N GLY A 49 5.84 -14.32 -1.30
CA GLY A 49 6.22 -12.96 -0.90
C GLY A 49 7.09 -12.23 -1.93
N LEU A 50 7.20 -12.75 -3.17
CA LEU A 50 8.07 -12.23 -4.22
C LEU A 50 7.27 -11.65 -5.39
N GLY A 51 7.92 -10.85 -6.24
CA GLY A 51 7.33 -10.36 -7.48
C GLY A 51 6.47 -9.12 -7.31
N GLY A 52 6.65 -8.38 -6.21
CA GLY A 52 5.98 -7.11 -5.98
C GLY A 52 6.38 -5.99 -6.96
N PHE A 53 5.69 -4.86 -6.84
CA PHE A 53 5.95 -3.67 -7.64
C PHE A 53 7.28 -3.00 -7.27
N GLU A 54 7.84 -2.19 -8.17
CA GLU A 54 8.98 -1.30 -7.85
C GLU A 54 10.25 -1.99 -7.30
N GLN A 55 10.42 -3.26 -7.62
CA GLN A 55 11.56 -4.05 -7.15
C GLN A 55 12.87 -3.55 -7.77
N SER A 56 13.75 -3.01 -6.93
CA SER A 56 15.00 -2.35 -7.32
C SER A 56 16.05 -3.30 -7.91
N VAL A 57 15.99 -4.58 -7.53
CA VAL A 57 16.94 -5.64 -7.95
C VAL A 57 16.71 -6.09 -9.40
N ARG A 58 15.62 -5.68 -10.05
CA ARG A 58 15.34 -6.07 -11.45
C ARG A 58 16.35 -5.43 -12.40
N MET A 59 16.84 -6.19 -13.37
CA MET A 59 17.74 -5.70 -14.42
C MET A 59 17.18 -4.50 -15.19
N SER A 60 15.86 -4.46 -15.38
CA SER A 60 15.16 -3.34 -16.03
C SER A 60 14.13 -2.77 -15.08
N LYS A 61 14.12 -1.44 -14.95
CA LYS A 61 13.11 -0.72 -14.17
C LYS A 61 11.76 -0.83 -14.87
N ILE A 62 10.75 -1.28 -14.13
CA ILE A 62 9.36 -1.40 -14.61
C ILE A 62 8.49 -0.51 -13.76
N GLY A 63 7.81 0.46 -14.39
CA GLY A 63 6.84 1.31 -13.70
C GLY A 63 5.63 0.50 -13.23
N MET A 64 5.03 0.91 -12.11
CA MET A 64 3.91 0.20 -11.48
C MET A 64 2.75 -0.05 -12.45
N SER A 65 2.34 0.93 -13.25
CA SER A 65 1.26 0.77 -14.25
C SER A 65 1.57 -0.32 -15.29
N ARG A 66 2.81 -0.36 -15.80
CA ARG A 66 3.25 -1.39 -16.75
C ARG A 66 3.25 -2.78 -16.10
N HIS A 67 3.75 -2.86 -14.86
CA HIS A 67 3.77 -4.11 -14.13
C HIS A 67 2.35 -4.60 -13.81
N ALA A 68 1.43 -3.72 -13.45
CA ALA A 68 0.04 -4.07 -13.18
C ALA A 68 -0.65 -4.62 -14.43
N LYS A 69 -0.44 -3.98 -15.59
CA LYS A 69 -0.90 -4.51 -16.88
C LYS A 69 -0.35 -5.90 -17.17
N HIS A 70 0.93 -6.14 -16.87
CA HIS A 70 1.53 -7.46 -17.02
C HIS A 70 0.86 -8.51 -16.11
N LEU A 71 0.65 -8.20 -14.83
CA LEU A 71 -0.06 -9.09 -13.90
C LEU A 71 -1.49 -9.40 -14.37
N PHE A 72 -2.17 -8.42 -14.96
CA PHE A 72 -3.48 -8.63 -15.58
C PHE A 72 -3.41 -9.35 -16.92
N SER A 73 -2.24 -9.50 -17.56
CA SER A 73 -2.10 -10.20 -18.84
C SER A 73 -1.55 -11.62 -18.68
N LEU A 74 -1.40 -12.10 -17.44
CA LEU A 74 -1.04 -13.48 -17.17
C LEU A 74 -2.15 -14.41 -17.69
N ALA A 75 -1.77 -15.61 -18.11
CA ALA A 75 -2.73 -16.65 -18.52
C ALA A 75 -3.69 -17.00 -17.36
N ASP A 76 -3.18 -16.91 -16.14
CA ASP A 76 -3.93 -17.02 -14.90
C ASP A 76 -4.64 -15.70 -14.56
N ARG A 77 -5.97 -15.76 -14.47
CA ARG A 77 -6.84 -14.60 -14.22
C ARG A 77 -6.96 -14.21 -12.74
N ARG A 78 -6.25 -14.86 -11.81
CA ARG A 78 -6.32 -14.55 -10.36
C ARG A 78 -6.17 -13.06 -10.04
N PHE A 79 -5.26 -12.35 -10.72
CA PHE A 79 -5.09 -10.90 -10.50
C PHE A 79 -6.25 -10.06 -11.06
N GLN A 80 -6.87 -10.49 -12.17
CA GLN A 80 -8.02 -9.82 -12.78
C GLN A 80 -9.30 -10.03 -11.96
N GLU A 81 -9.41 -11.15 -11.25
CA GLU A 81 -10.64 -11.54 -10.54
C GLU A 81 -10.60 -11.15 -9.04
N HIS A 82 -9.45 -10.72 -8.53
CA HIS A 82 -9.29 -10.34 -7.13
C HIS A 82 -9.71 -8.88 -6.88
N TYR A 83 -10.98 -8.64 -6.56
CA TYR A 83 -11.56 -7.29 -6.44
C TYR A 83 -10.79 -6.33 -5.52
N SER A 84 -10.34 -6.76 -4.35
CA SER A 84 -9.58 -5.87 -3.46
C SER A 84 -8.20 -5.52 -4.00
N PHE A 85 -7.57 -6.40 -4.80
CA PHE A 85 -6.31 -6.12 -5.47
C PHE A 85 -6.51 -5.06 -6.56
N LEU A 86 -7.54 -5.23 -7.41
CA LEU A 86 -7.92 -4.26 -8.42
C LEU A 86 -8.14 -2.87 -7.81
N PHE A 87 -8.92 -2.81 -6.73
CA PHE A 87 -9.20 -1.58 -6.01
C PHE A 87 -7.91 -0.93 -5.49
N SER A 88 -7.06 -1.67 -4.77
CA SER A 88 -5.82 -1.13 -4.21
C SER A 88 -4.85 -0.64 -5.27
N VAL A 89 -4.64 -1.42 -6.33
CA VAL A 89 -3.77 -1.02 -7.46
C VAL A 89 -4.30 0.25 -8.11
N PHE A 90 -5.60 0.31 -8.40
CA PHE A 90 -6.22 1.48 -9.02
C PHE A 90 -6.09 2.74 -8.16
N ASN A 91 -6.37 2.63 -6.85
CA ASN A 91 -6.23 3.73 -5.90
C ASN A 91 -4.80 4.26 -5.84
N VAL A 92 -3.80 3.37 -5.75
CA VAL A 92 -2.39 3.78 -5.71
C VAL A 92 -2.01 4.51 -7.01
N LEU A 93 -2.43 4.00 -8.17
CA LEU A 93 -2.16 4.65 -9.46
C LEU A 93 -2.80 6.04 -9.54
N GLN A 94 -4.06 6.18 -9.12
CA GLN A 94 -4.76 7.47 -9.11
C GLN A 94 -4.11 8.48 -8.17
N ARG A 95 -3.77 8.07 -6.93
CA ARG A 95 -3.11 8.95 -5.95
C ARG A 95 -1.78 9.46 -6.47
N ARG A 96 -0.97 8.57 -7.08
CA ARG A 96 0.34 8.93 -7.63
C ARG A 96 0.23 9.95 -8.77
N GLU A 97 -0.72 9.76 -9.67
CA GLU A 97 -0.97 10.70 -10.78
C GLU A 97 -1.39 12.08 -10.25
N LEU A 98 -2.34 12.11 -9.31
CA LEU A 98 -2.81 13.35 -8.68
C LEU A 98 -1.69 14.08 -7.94
N LEU A 99 -0.87 13.36 -7.18
CA LEU A 99 0.26 13.93 -6.45
C LEU A 99 1.33 14.50 -7.39
N LEU A 100 1.61 13.81 -8.50
CA LEU A 100 2.52 14.33 -9.53
C LEU A 100 2.00 15.63 -10.14
N HIS A 101 0.74 15.66 -10.60
CA HIS A 101 0.13 16.86 -11.16
C HIS A 101 0.09 18.03 -10.16
N THR A 102 -0.26 17.74 -8.91
CA THR A 102 -0.30 18.75 -7.85
C THR A 102 1.09 19.29 -7.58
N SER A 103 2.10 18.43 -7.49
CA SER A 103 3.51 18.83 -7.31
C SER A 103 3.98 19.76 -8.43
N LEU A 104 3.72 19.39 -9.69
CA LEU A 104 4.08 20.20 -10.85
C LEU A 104 3.35 21.56 -10.86
N ARG A 105 2.07 21.57 -10.47
CA ARG A 105 1.23 22.78 -10.43
C ARG A 105 1.65 23.74 -9.32
N VAL A 106 1.85 23.24 -8.10
CA VAL A 106 2.27 24.05 -6.93
C VAL A 106 3.66 24.64 -7.13
N LYS A 107 4.61 23.84 -7.63
CA LYS A 107 5.99 24.29 -7.90
C LYS A 107 6.05 25.45 -8.90
N ARG A 108 5.10 25.55 -9.83
CA ARG A 108 5.12 26.56 -10.90
C ARG A 108 4.53 27.91 -10.51
N SER A 109 3.50 27.96 -9.66
CA SER A 109 2.75 29.20 -9.43
C SER A 109 2.80 29.74 -8.00
N ASN A 110 3.01 28.90 -6.98
CA ASN A 110 2.83 29.29 -5.58
C ASN A 110 4.01 28.93 -4.65
N PHE A 111 5.15 28.49 -5.22
CA PHE A 111 6.31 28.04 -4.45
C PHE A 111 6.71 29.04 -3.35
N HIS A 112 6.83 30.33 -3.70
CA HIS A 112 7.30 31.36 -2.78
C HIS A 112 6.31 31.70 -1.64
N SER A 113 5.02 31.41 -1.83
CA SER A 113 3.96 31.68 -0.87
C SER A 113 3.71 30.48 0.04
N ALA A 114 3.72 29.26 -0.53
CA ALA A 114 3.61 28.01 0.23
C ALA A 114 4.79 27.85 1.20
N ALA A 115 6.03 28.15 0.77
CA ALA A 115 7.22 28.11 1.65
C ALA A 115 7.09 29.04 2.87
N ARG A 116 6.59 30.27 2.66
CA ARG A 116 6.38 31.23 3.75
C ARG A 116 5.32 30.77 4.76
N LYS A 117 4.25 30.13 4.30
CA LYS A 117 3.18 29.63 5.17
C LYS A 117 3.59 28.41 5.98
N PHE A 118 4.38 27.49 5.43
CA PHE A 118 4.92 26.37 6.20
C PHE A 118 5.89 26.83 7.30
N ALA A 119 6.69 27.87 7.05
CA ALA A 119 7.60 28.43 8.05
C ALA A 119 6.88 29.13 9.22
N SER A 120 5.60 29.50 9.04
CA SER A 120 4.83 30.21 10.05
C SER A 120 3.94 29.31 10.93
N VAL A 121 3.91 27.99 10.72
CA VAL A 121 3.13 27.08 11.57
C VAL A 121 4.04 26.55 12.69
N SER A 122 3.64 26.77 13.95
CA SER A 122 4.39 26.32 15.13
C SER A 122 4.09 24.86 15.51
N PRO A 123 5.00 24.18 16.23
CA PRO A 123 4.99 22.72 16.39
C PRO A 123 3.82 22.16 17.19
N GLU A 124 3.05 22.99 17.90
CA GLU A 124 1.99 22.51 18.80
C GLU A 124 0.74 21.97 18.08
N THR A 125 0.67 22.04 16.74
CA THR A 125 -0.56 21.71 15.99
C THR A 125 -0.47 20.41 15.17
N VAL A 126 0.52 19.55 15.42
CA VAL A 126 0.60 18.20 14.84
C VAL A 126 0.33 17.14 15.90
#